data_AF-A0A923HZI5-F1
#
_entry.id   AF-A0A923HZI5-F1
#
_cell.length_a   1.000
_cell.length_b   1.000
_cell.length_c   1.000
_cell.angle_alpha   90.00
_cell.angle_beta   90.00
_cell.angle_gamma   90.00
#
_symmetry.space_group_name_H-M   'P 1'
#
loop_
_entity.id
_entity.type
_entity.pdbx_description
1 polymer ?
#
loop_
_entity_poly.entity_id
_entity_poly.type
_entity_poly.pdbx_seq_one_letter_code
_entity_poly.pdbx_strand_id
1 'polypeptide(L)'
;MHGFLITMISALSYLISRLPLPSAEKKSVVCFHCGERSRPSQTLYIQFNHAQQAVCCHGCLAILQAVEKNQMTADYLRARDELNPS
;
A
#
# COMPACT_ATOMS: atom_id res chain seq x y z
N MET A 1 -9.53 40.04 45.23
CA MET A 1 -10.39 38.84 45.10
C MET A 1 -10.71 38.61 43.62
N HIS A 2 -9.81 38.06 42.80
CA HIS A 2 -10.11 37.66 41.41
C HIS A 2 -9.10 36.59 40.98
N GLY A 3 -9.25 35.37 41.51
CA GLY A 3 -8.26 34.32 41.28
C GLY A 3 -8.82 32.93 41.51
N PHE A 4 -9.99 32.61 40.96
CA PHE A 4 -10.57 31.27 41.07
C PHE A 4 -11.58 30.97 39.93
N LEU A 5 -11.20 31.21 38.67
CA LEU A 5 -12.04 30.84 37.52
C LEU A 5 -11.23 30.29 36.33
N ILE A 6 -10.14 29.56 36.60
CA ILE A 6 -9.31 28.95 35.52
C ILE A 6 -9.17 27.41 35.69
N THR A 7 -9.63 26.83 36.81
CA THR A 7 -9.40 25.42 37.12
C THR A 7 -10.45 24.43 36.60
N MET A 8 -11.48 24.88 35.88
CA MET A 8 -12.56 24.01 35.33
C MET A 8 -12.48 23.81 33.80
N ILE A 9 -11.32 24.04 33.18
CA ILE A 9 -11.12 23.79 31.73
C ILE A 9 -10.15 22.61 31.49
N SER A 10 -9.28 22.30 32.46
CA SER A 10 -8.18 21.34 32.25
C SER A 10 -8.63 19.88 32.13
N ALA A 11 -9.71 19.44 32.78
CA ALA A 11 -10.13 18.03 32.71
C ALA A 11 -10.71 17.64 31.34
N LEU A 12 -11.33 18.59 30.63
CA LEU A 12 -11.93 18.35 29.32
C LEU A 12 -10.85 18.16 28.22
N SER A 13 -9.72 18.86 28.34
CA SER A 13 -8.59 18.76 27.39
C SER A 13 -7.83 17.43 27.50
N TYR A 14 -7.76 16.84 28.69
CA TYR A 14 -7.11 15.53 28.89
C TYR A 14 -7.90 14.38 28.25
N LEU A 15 -9.23 14.45 28.24
CA LEU A 15 -10.09 13.43 27.66
C LEU A 15 -9.99 13.38 26.13
N ILE A 16 -9.84 14.54 25.47
CA ILE A 16 -9.75 14.61 24.00
C ILE A 16 -8.41 14.05 23.49
N SER A 17 -7.34 14.18 24.28
CA SER A 17 -5.98 13.75 23.90
C SER A 17 -5.76 12.23 23.88
N ARG A 18 -6.73 11.44 24.38
CA ARG A 18 -6.65 9.97 24.43
C ARG A 18 -7.64 9.26 23.53
N LEU A 19 -8.41 10.00 22.72
CA LEU A 19 -9.24 9.36 21.69
C LEU A 19 -8.31 8.65 20.70
N PRO A 20 -8.41 7.33 20.54
CA PRO A 20 -7.74 6.65 19.45
C PRO A 20 -8.28 7.24 18.16
N LEU A 21 -7.41 7.92 17.41
CA LEU A 21 -7.76 8.36 16.06
C LEU A 21 -8.21 7.12 15.30
N PRO A 22 -9.37 7.14 14.62
CA PRO A 22 -9.74 6.06 13.75
C PRO A 22 -8.60 5.92 12.73
N SER A 23 -7.82 4.85 12.88
CA SER A 23 -6.78 4.50 11.93
C SER A 23 -7.52 4.11 10.67
N ALA A 24 -7.69 5.09 9.76
CA ALA A 24 -8.27 4.86 8.46
C ALA A 24 -7.57 3.63 7.87
N GLU A 25 -8.32 2.55 7.63
CA GLU A 25 -7.77 1.34 7.01
C GLU A 25 -7.05 1.78 5.73
N LYS A 26 -5.72 1.75 5.74
CA LYS A 26 -4.94 2.01 4.55
C LYS A 26 -5.18 0.84 3.61
N LYS A 27 -6.06 1.03 2.63
CA LYS A 27 -6.21 0.12 1.48
C LYS A 27 -4.80 -0.19 0.98
N SER A 28 -4.45 -1.48 0.88
CA SER A 28 -3.16 -1.95 0.38
C SER A 28 -3.33 -2.54 -1.01
N VAL A 29 -2.34 -2.37 -1.90
CA VAL A 29 -2.32 -2.99 -3.23
C VAL A 29 -1.32 -4.15 -3.23
N VAL A 30 -1.74 -5.30 -3.75
CA VAL A 30 -0.90 -6.49 -3.89
C VAL A 30 -0.07 -6.38 -5.17
N CYS A 31 1.23 -6.64 -5.06
CA CYS A 31 2.15 -6.66 -6.19
C CYS A 31 1.87 -7.86 -7.09
N PHE A 32 1.67 -7.61 -8.38
CA PHE A 32 1.46 -8.65 -9.39
C PHE A 32 2.67 -9.58 -9.58
N HIS A 33 3.88 -9.10 -9.23
CA HIS A 33 5.11 -9.86 -9.40
C HIS A 33 5.45 -10.75 -8.19
N CYS A 34 5.54 -10.16 -7.00
CA CYS A 34 6.03 -10.84 -5.80
C CYS A 34 4.96 -11.10 -4.73
N GLY A 35 3.73 -10.62 -4.91
CA GLY A 35 2.65 -10.78 -3.93
C GLY A 35 2.73 -9.87 -2.69
N GLU A 36 3.78 -9.07 -2.53
CA GLU A 36 3.89 -8.13 -1.41
C GLU A 36 2.82 -7.03 -1.45
N ARG A 37 2.41 -6.55 -0.28
CA ARG A 37 1.46 -5.44 -0.14
C ARG A 37 2.21 -4.10 -0.07
N SER A 38 1.75 -3.14 -0.87
CA SER A 38 2.24 -1.76 -0.85
C SER A 38 1.13 -0.77 -0.56
N ARG A 39 1.49 0.42 -0.06
CA ARG A 39 0.56 1.54 0.05
C ARG A 39 0.25 2.06 -1.37
N PRO A 40 -0.99 2.45 -1.68
CA PRO A 40 -1.36 2.97 -3.00
C PRO A 40 -0.48 4.13 -3.46
N SER A 41 -0.03 4.99 -2.53
CA SER A 41 0.86 6.12 -2.83
C SER A 41 2.30 5.73 -3.18
N GLN A 42 2.66 4.46 -3.02
CA GLN A 42 3.98 3.89 -3.30
C GLN A 42 3.91 2.81 -4.39
N THR A 43 2.71 2.47 -4.87
CA THR A 43 2.50 1.49 -5.93
C THR A 43 2.87 2.09 -7.28
N LEU A 44 3.59 1.32 -8.08
CA LEU A 44 3.88 1.64 -9.48
C LEU A 44 2.96 0.85 -10.40
N TYR A 45 2.73 1.37 -11.60
CA TYR A 45 1.86 0.75 -12.59
C TYR A 45 2.58 0.54 -13.92
N ILE A 46 2.30 -0.59 -14.57
CA ILE A 46 2.83 -0.95 -15.88
C ILE A 46 1.75 -1.59 -16.73
N GLN A 47 1.78 -1.34 -18.03
CA GLN A 47 1.03 -2.11 -19.00
C GLN A 47 1.76 -3.43 -19.23
N PHE A 48 1.16 -4.56 -18.83
CA PHE A 48 1.76 -5.90 -18.99
C PHE A 48 0.70 -6.89 -19.46
N ASN A 49 0.98 -7.64 -20.53
CA ASN A 49 0.04 -8.61 -21.11
C ASN A 49 -1.35 -8.01 -21.39
N HIS A 50 -1.39 -6.86 -22.05
CA HIS A 50 -2.62 -6.12 -22.38
C HIS A 50 -3.47 -5.63 -21.19
N ALA A 51 -2.97 -5.76 -19.94
CA ALA A 51 -3.63 -5.22 -18.76
C ALA A 51 -2.70 -4.30 -17.92
N GLN A 52 -3.28 -3.31 -17.24
CA GLN A 52 -2.53 -2.49 -16.29
C GLN A 52 -2.32 -3.29 -15.00
N GLN A 53 -1.06 -3.51 -14.63
CA GLN A 53 -0.66 -4.25 -13.45
C GLN A 53 0.00 -3.34 -12.41
N ALA A 54 -0.26 -3.63 -11.14
CA ALA A 54 0.34 -2.93 -10.00
C ALA A 54 1.57 -3.68 -9.49
N VAL A 55 2.65 -2.96 -9.18
CA VAL A 55 3.86 -3.52 -8.58
C VAL A 55 4.35 -2.68 -7.40
N CYS A 56 4.99 -3.32 -6.42
CA CYS A 56 5.38 -2.67 -5.15
C CYS A 56 6.65 -1.80 -5.25
N CYS A 57 7.51 -2.02 -6.24
CA CYS A 57 8.80 -1.33 -6.35
C CYS A 57 9.34 -1.30 -7.80
N HIS A 58 10.36 -0.47 -8.03
CA HIS A 58 11.04 -0.37 -9.32
C HIS A 58 11.73 -1.68 -9.76
N GLY A 59 12.11 -2.55 -8.82
CA GLY A 59 12.67 -3.87 -9.14
C GLY A 59 11.63 -4.77 -9.82
N CYS A 60 10.43 -4.87 -9.24
CA CYS A 60 9.31 -5.62 -9.84
C CYS A 60 8.90 -5.04 -11.20
N LEU A 61 8.93 -3.70 -11.33
CA LEU A 61 8.68 -3.01 -12.59
C LEU A 61 9.70 -3.44 -13.68
N ALA A 62 10.99 -3.41 -13.35
CA ALA A 62 12.07 -3.76 -14.27
C ALA A 62 11.98 -5.23 -14.73
N ILE A 63 11.57 -6.14 -13.83
CA ILE A 63 11.35 -7.55 -14.19
C ILE A 63 10.23 -7.68 -15.23
N LEU A 64 9.06 -7.04 -15.01
CA LEU A 64 7.96 -7.10 -15.98
C LEU A 64 8.34 -6.48 -17.33
N GLN A 65 9.08 -5.37 -17.32
CA GLN A 65 9.61 -4.77 -18.56
C GLN A 65 10.57 -5.70 -19.29
N ALA A 66 11.45 -6.40 -18.56
CA ALA A 66 12.37 -7.36 -19.15
C ALA A 66 11.61 -8.56 -19.75
N VAL A 67 10.57 -9.06 -19.06
CA VAL A 67 9.74 -10.16 -19.57
C VAL A 67 9.08 -9.79 -20.89
N GLU A 68 8.45 -8.62 -21.00
CA GLU A 68 7.85 -8.18 -22.27
C GLU A 68 8.89 -7.94 -23.37
N LYS A 69 10.00 -7.27 -23.03
CA LYS A 69 11.08 -6.99 -23.99
C LYS A 69 11.65 -8.26 -24.60
N ASN A 70 11.73 -9.34 -23.81
CA ASN A 70 12.24 -10.63 -24.26
C ASN A 70 11.14 -11.59 -24.76
N GLN A 71 9.89 -11.14 -24.88
CA GLN A 71 8.76 -11.94 -25.34
C GLN A 71 8.50 -13.20 -24.48
N MET A 72 8.83 -13.14 -23.18
CA MET A 72 8.73 -14.27 -22.24
C MET A 72 7.43 -14.27 -21.42
N THR A 73 6.42 -13.49 -21.83
CA THR A 73 5.18 -13.28 -21.07
C THR A 73 4.46 -14.58 -20.71
N ALA A 74 4.37 -15.53 -21.65
CA ALA A 74 3.68 -16.80 -21.42
C ALA A 74 4.39 -17.67 -20.37
N ASP A 75 5.71 -17.79 -20.46
CA ASP A 75 6.51 -18.58 -19.50
C ASP A 75 6.52 -17.94 -18.11
N TYR A 76 6.60 -16.61 -18.05
CA TYR A 76 6.50 -15.86 -16.80
C TYR A 76 5.16 -16.10 -16.09
N LEU A 77 4.04 -16.01 -16.82
CA LEU A 77 2.72 -16.20 -16.23
C LEU A 77 2.55 -17.62 -15.69
N ARG A 78 2.99 -18.63 -16.45
CA ARG A 78 2.98 -20.03 -16.01
C ARG A 78 3.76 -20.23 -14.71
N ALA A 79 5.02 -19.77 -14.68
CA ALA A 79 5.87 -19.90 -13.49
C ALA A 79 5.33 -19.15 -12.27
N ARG A 80 4.71 -17.98 -12.49
CA ARG A 80 4.10 -17.20 -11.41
C ARG A 80 2.91 -17.94 -10.80
N ASP A 81 2.04 -18.52 -11.62
CA ASP A 81 0.84 -19.22 -11.15
C ASP A 81 1.20 -20.51 -10.37
N GLU A 82 2.33 -21.14 -10.70
CA GLU A 82 2.89 -22.27 -9.93
C GLU A 82 3.42 -21.84 -8.54
N LEU A 83 4.05 -20.66 -8.46
CA LEU A 83 4.69 -20.16 -7.23
C LEU A 83 3.73 -19.41 -6.30
N ASN A 84 2.67 -18.83 -6.85
CA ASN A 84 1.67 -18.11 -6.10
C ASN A 84 0.27 -18.47 -6.63
N PRO A 85 -0.21 -19.69 -6.33
CA PRO A 85 -1.55 -20.10 -6.72
C PRO A 85 -2.56 -19.19 -6.02
N SER A 86 -3.30 -18.44 -6.82
CA SER A 86 -4.40 -17.56 -6.38
C SER A 86 -5.53 -18.33 -5.71
#